data_AF-A0A967JDJ4-F1
#
_entry.id   AF-A0A967JDJ4-F1
#
_cell.length_a   1.000
_cell.length_b   1.000
_cell.length_c   1.000
_cell.angle_alpha   90.00
_cell.angle_beta   90.00
_cell.angle_gamma   90.00
#
_symmetry.space_group_name_H-M   'P 1'
#
loop_
_entity.id
_entity.type
_entity.pdbx_description
1 polymer ?
#
loop_
_entity_poly.entity_id
_entity_poly.type
_entity_poly.pdbx_seq_one_letter_code
_entity_poly.pdbx_strand_id
1 'polypeptide(L)' 'VAAADEAETLALLPHVADEVMVRWGVPGMSLAVVRSDGVVFSGGFGVTRFGSDEVVTADTVFGVGSVT' A
#
# COMPACT_ATOMS: atom_id res chain seq x y z
N VAL A 1 -5.94 22.49 10.98
CA VAL A 1 -7.14 21.64 10.73
C VAL A 1 -6.91 20.71 9.55
N ALA A 2 -6.40 21.17 8.39
CA ALA A 2 -6.12 20.32 7.23
C ALA A 2 -5.23 19.09 7.50
N ALA A 3 -4.23 19.18 8.39
CA ALA A 3 -3.36 18.04 8.71
C ALA A 3 -4.07 16.91 9.49
N ALA A 4 -5.13 17.22 10.25
CA ALA A 4 -5.89 16.20 10.98
C ALA A 4 -6.80 15.40 10.03
N ASP A 5 -7.39 16.08 9.05
CA ASP A 5 -8.18 15.48 7.96
C ASP A 5 -7.30 14.59 7.06
N GLU A 6 -6.07 15.02 6.77
CA GLU A 6 -5.09 14.21 6.04
C GLU A 6 -4.73 12.93 6.81
N ALA A 7 -4.43 13.02 8.10
CA ALA A 7 -4.13 11.84 8.92
C ALA A 7 -5.31 10.86 9.00
N GLU A 8 -6.54 11.38 9.13
CA GLU A 8 -7.76 10.57 9.12
C GLU A 8 -7.96 9.86 7.76
N THR A 9 -7.74 10.58 6.66
CA THR A 9 -7.81 9.99 5.32
C THR A 9 -6.75 8.91 5.09
N LEU A 10 -5.50 9.17 5.50
CA LEU A 10 -4.41 8.20 5.37
C LEU A 10 -4.65 6.94 6.24
N ALA A 11 -5.32 7.09 7.39
CA ALA A 11 -5.70 5.97 8.24
C ALA A 11 -6.70 5.00 7.58
N LEU A 12 -7.39 5.41 6.50
CA LEU A 12 -8.28 4.55 5.72
C LEU A 12 -7.55 3.66 4.72
N LEU A 13 -6.31 3.99 4.34
CA LEU A 13 -5.56 3.27 3.30
C LEU A 13 -5.37 1.77 3.58
N PRO A 14 -5.08 1.32 4.82
CA PRO A 14 -5.00 -0.10 5.12
C PRO A 14 -6.30 -0.86 4.84
N HIS A 15 -7.44 -0.24 5.12
CA HIS A 15 -8.74 -0.86 4.87
C HIS A 15 -9.02 -0.97 3.36
N VAL A 16 -8.73 0.09 2.60
CA VAL A 16 -8.86 0.07 1.13
C VAL A 16 -7.94 -0.97 0.51
N ALA A 17 -6.70 -1.10 1.01
CA ALA A 17 -5.77 -2.12 0.53
C ALA A 17 -6.32 -3.53 0.73
N ASP A 18 -6.89 -3.82 1.91
CA ASP A 18 -7.52 -5.11 2.21
C ASP A 18 -8.71 -5.40 1.28
N GLU A 19 -9.62 -4.44 1.11
CA GLU A 19 -10.77 -4.59 0.20
C GLU A 19 -10.35 -4.87 -1.24
N VAL A 20 -9.32 -4.16 -1.74
CA VAL A 20 -8.80 -4.36 -3.11
C VAL A 20 -8.12 -5.73 -3.22
N MET A 21 -7.29 -6.13 -2.25
CA MET A 21 -6.66 -7.45 -2.26
C MET A 21 -7.70 -8.57 -2.30
N VAL A 22 -8.75 -8.50 -1.47
CA VAL A 22 -9.86 -9.47 -1.46
C VAL A 22 -10.62 -9.46 -2.77
N ARG A 23 -10.99 -8.28 -3.28
CA ARG A 23 -11.80 -8.14 -4.50
C ARG A 23 -11.12 -8.71 -5.73
N TRP A 24 -9.81 -8.53 -5.84
CA TRP A 24 -9.04 -8.91 -7.04
C TRP A 24 -8.23 -10.19 -6.84
N GLY A 25 -8.25 -10.79 -5.65
CA GLY A 25 -7.46 -11.99 -5.35
C GLY A 25 -5.97 -11.74 -5.50
N VAL A 26 -5.47 -10.64 -4.96
CA VAL A 26 -4.03 -10.29 -5.01
C VAL A 26 -3.37 -10.69 -3.69
N PRO A 27 -2.24 -11.42 -3.69
CA PRO A 27 -1.62 -11.91 -2.45
C PRO A 27 -1.03 -10.81 -1.57
N GLY A 28 -0.57 -9.71 -2.17
CA GLY A 28 -0.01 -8.57 -1.47
C GLY A 28 0.19 -7.36 -2.38
N MET A 29 0.27 -6.18 -1.78
CA MET A 29 0.46 -4.91 -2.48
C MET A 29 1.22 -3.90 -1.61
N SER A 30 1.80 -2.88 -2.24
CA SER A 30 2.41 -1.74 -1.57
C SER A 30 1.75 -0.44 -2.01
N LEU A 31 1.58 0.49 -1.09
CA LEU A 31 1.02 1.83 -1.33
C LEU A 31 1.97 2.90 -0.79
N ALA A 32 2.17 3.95 -1.58
CA ALA A 32 2.89 5.15 -1.16
C ALA A 32 2.12 6.40 -1.59
N VAL A 33 2.07 7.40 -0.70
CA VAL A 33 1.44 8.70 -0.97
C VAL A 33 2.48 9.79 -0.77
N VAL A 34 2.64 10.63 -1.79
CA VAL A 34 3.55 11.78 -1.79
C VAL A 34 2.73 13.05 -1.84
N ARG A 35 3.02 14.00 -0.96
CA ARG A 35 2.39 15.32 -0.91
C ARG A 35 3.43 16.35 -0.52
N SER A 36 3.40 17.51 -1.19
CA SER A 36 4.31 18.64 -0.88
C SER A 36 5.78 18.20 -0.79
N ASP A 37 6.22 17.43 -1.79
CA ASP A 37 7.59 16.91 -1.93
C ASP A 37 8.05 15.91 -0.86
N GLY A 38 7.13 15.43 -0.01
CA GLY A 38 7.39 14.45 1.04
C GLY A 38 6.52 13.19 0.91
N VAL A 39 7.09 12.04 1.27
CA VAL A 39 6.31 10.83 1.49
C VAL A 39 5.53 10.99 2.80
N VAL A 40 4.21 11.03 2.70
CA VAL A 40 3.30 11.15 3.87
C VAL A 40 2.75 9.80 4.32
N PHE A 41 2.83 8.79 3.46
CA PHE A 41 2.47 7.41 3.77
C PHE A 41 3.27 6.43 2.91
N SER A 42 3.73 5.33 3.48
CA SER A 42 4.31 4.20 2.76
C SER A 42 4.05 2.91 3.55
N GLY A 43 3.45 1.90 2.93
CA GLY A 43 3.14 0.65 3.61
C GLY A 43 2.98 -0.53 2.65
N GLY A 44 3.34 -1.71 3.13
CA GLY A 44 3.10 -2.98 2.48
C GLY A 44 1.99 -3.77 3.16
N PHE A 45 1.25 -4.56 2.36
CA PHE A 45 0.08 -5.31 2.80
C PHE A 45 0.11 -6.72 2.19
N GLY A 46 -0.31 -7.72 2.98
CA GLY A 46 -0.33 -9.11 2.55
C GLY A 46 1.07 -9.72 2.42
N VAL A 47 1.21 -10.68 1.50
CA VAL A 47 2.42 -11.49 1.31
C VAL A 47 2.90 -11.45 -0.14
N THR A 48 4.20 -11.72 -0.35
CA THR A 48 4.85 -11.60 -1.67
C THR A 48 4.29 -12.57 -2.72
N ARG A 49 3.75 -13.72 -2.27
CA ARG A 49 3.13 -14.74 -3.11
C ARG A 49 2.21 -15.64 -2.30
N PHE A 50 1.25 -16.29 -2.96
CA PHE A 50 0.34 -17.24 -2.30
C PHE A 50 1.10 -18.36 -1.57
N GLY A 51 0.66 -18.64 -0.34
CA GLY A 51 1.26 -19.68 0.51
C GLY A 51 2.65 -19.32 1.07
N SER A 52 3.09 -18.07 0.92
CA SER A 52 4.30 -17.55 1.59
C SER A 52 3.95 -16.90 2.92
N ASP A 53 4.89 -16.94 3.86
CA ASP A 53 4.85 -16.14 5.10
C ASP A 53 5.65 -14.83 4.95
N GLU A 54 6.27 -14.59 3.79
CA GLU A 54 7.03 -13.39 3.51
C GLU A 54 6.09 -12.21 3.24
N VAL A 55 6.10 -11.24 4.16
CA VAL A 55 5.25 -10.05 4.09
C VAL A 55 5.72 -9.06 3.04
N VAL A 56 4.76 -8.38 2.40
CA VAL A 56 5.08 -7.19 1.62
C VAL A 56 5.40 -6.04 2.57
N THR A 57 6.45 -5.29 2.26
CA THR A 57 6.86 -4.07 2.96
C THR A 57 6.91 -2.89 1.98
N ALA A 58 7.14 -1.68 2.50
CA ALA A 58 7.34 -0.50 1.64
C ALA A 58 8.55 -0.65 0.70
N ASP A 59 9.53 -1.49 1.07
CA ASP A 59 10.77 -1.72 0.33
C ASP A 59 10.72 -2.96 -0.59
N THR A 60 9.61 -3.69 -0.61
CA THR A 60 9.46 -4.88 -1.47
C THR A 60 9.50 -4.47 -2.96
N VAL A 61 10.33 -5.17 -3.74
CA VAL A 61 10.48 -4.90 -5.18
C VAL A 61 9.38 -5.62 -5.98
N PHE A 62 8.73 -4.88 -6.89
CA PHE A 62 7.69 -5.38 -7.78
C PHE A 62 8.12 -5.24 -9.26
N GLY A 63 7.70 -6.19 -10.09
CA GLY A 63 7.74 -6.00 -11.55
C GLY A 63 6.57 -5.12 -11.99
N VAL A 64 6.86 -3.93 -12.50
CA VAL A 64 5.82 -2.91 -12.82
C VAL A 64 5.38 -2.88 -14.29
N GLY A 65 6.04 -3.63 -15.18
CA GLY A 65 5.67 -3.68 -16.60
C GLY A 65 5.76 -2.29 -17.26
N SER A 66 4.64 -1.78 -17.78
CA SER A 66 4.58 -0.54 -18.58
C SER A 66 4.78 0.77 -17.80
N VAL A 67 5.21 0.72 -16.54
CA VAL A 67 5.42 1.89 -15.66
C VAL A 67 6.92 2.05 -15.37
N THR A 68 7.72 2.10 -16.43
CA THR A 68 9.19 2.32 -16.39
C THR A 68 9.55 3.73 -16.79
#